data_AF-A0A8R1IHD7-F1
#
_entry.id   AF-A0A8R1IHD7-F1
#
_cell.length_a   1.000
_cell.length_b   1.000
_cell.length_c   1.000
_cell.angle_alpha   90.00
_cell.angle_beta   90.00
_cell.angle_gamma   90.00
#
_symmetry.space_group_name_H-M   'P 1'
#
loop_
_entity.id
_entity.type
_entity.pdbx_description
1 polymer ?
#
loop_
_entity_poly.entity_id
_entity_poly.type
_entity_poly.pdbx_seq_one_letter_code
_entity_poly.pdbx_strand_id
1 'polypeptide(L)'
;IYHLGLLLAKRERHCAADFCLLVVCILAGYDPFIPVGHTEGEEKSRKHIGLVHSGSHLLNRVDGLSGTAGFSFTDLHATDIFDYALRLGNNNVDSPLAKSSDYQLARIEYAKKLSSYGGFATDAFRNFAVERG
;
A
#
# COMPACT_ATOMS: atom_id res chain seq x y z
N ILE A 1 12.73 9.18 -13.62
CA ILE A 1 11.59 9.12 -12.67
C ILE A 1 11.97 8.37 -11.40
N TYR A 2 12.51 7.15 -11.48
CA TYR A 2 12.97 6.38 -10.31
C TYR A 2 13.86 7.17 -9.34
N HIS A 3 14.98 7.72 -9.82
CA HIS A 3 15.89 8.51 -8.98
C HIS A 3 15.24 9.77 -8.38
N LEU A 4 14.27 10.38 -9.06
CA LEU A 4 13.49 11.49 -8.51
C LEU A 4 12.63 11.03 -7.34
N GLY A 5 11.97 9.86 -7.47
CA GLY A 5 11.22 9.23 -6.38
C GLY A 5 12.08 8.98 -5.15
N LEU A 6 13.29 8.44 -5.34
CA LEU A 6 14.23 8.23 -4.23
C LEU A 6 14.67 9.53 -3.57
N LEU A 7 14.92 10.58 -4.36
CA LEU A 7 15.29 11.89 -3.85
C LEU A 7 14.15 12.55 -3.06
N LEU A 8 12.90 12.39 -3.52
CA LEU A 8 11.70 12.85 -2.82
C LEU A 8 11.49 12.07 -1.52
N ALA A 9 11.75 10.76 -1.52
CA ALA A 9 11.66 9.92 -0.33
C ALA A 9 12.66 10.36 0.75
N LYS A 10 13.91 10.70 0.37
CA LYS A 10 14.91 11.27 1.31
C LYS A 10 14.46 12.58 1.94
N ARG A 11 13.61 13.34 1.26
CA ARG A 11 13.07 14.63 1.74
C ARG A 11 11.70 14.48 2.43
N GLU A 12 11.32 13.25 2.78
CA GLU A 12 10.05 12.92 3.45
C GLU A 12 8.80 13.37 2.64
N ARG A 13 8.94 13.52 1.32
CA ARG A 13 7.83 13.82 0.41
C ARG A 13 7.17 12.52 -0.04
N HIS A 14 6.62 11.77 0.90
CA HIS A 14 6.16 10.39 0.72
C HIS A 14 5.18 10.19 -0.42
N CYS A 15 4.13 11.02 -0.54
CA CYS A 15 3.15 10.88 -1.64
C CYS A 15 3.76 11.11 -3.02
N ALA A 16 4.63 12.11 -3.14
CA ALA A 16 5.31 12.42 -4.40
C ALA A 16 6.35 11.35 -4.76
N ALA A 17 7.03 10.80 -3.76
CA ALA A 17 7.93 9.67 -3.91
C ALA A 17 7.19 8.42 -4.38
N ASP A 18 6.06 8.08 -3.73
CA ASP A 18 5.22 6.95 -4.10
C ASP A 18 4.71 7.11 -5.53
N PHE A 19 4.18 8.29 -5.91
CA PHE A 19 3.78 8.56 -7.29
C PHE A 19 4.89 8.21 -8.29
N CYS A 20 6.13 8.67 -8.04
CA CYS A 20 7.25 8.37 -8.93
C CYS A 20 7.54 6.87 -9.01
N LEU A 21 7.50 6.16 -7.88
CA LEU A 21 7.77 4.72 -7.82
C LEU A 21 6.65 3.89 -8.47
N LEU A 22 5.38 4.26 -8.27
CA LEU A 22 4.22 3.64 -8.91
C LEU A 22 4.25 3.80 -10.44
N VAL A 23 4.62 4.99 -10.93
CA VAL A 23 4.81 5.24 -12.37
C VAL A 23 5.92 4.34 -12.93
N VAL A 24 7.03 4.19 -12.21
CA VAL A 24 8.13 3.29 -12.64
C VAL A 24 7.68 1.83 -12.59
N CYS A 25 6.82 1.44 -11.64
CA CYS A 25 6.24 0.12 -11.58
C CYS A 25 5.45 -0.22 -12.85
N ILE A 26 4.59 0.70 -13.28
CA ILE A 26 3.78 0.52 -14.49
C ILE A 26 4.65 0.52 -15.75
N LEU A 27 5.56 1.50 -15.88
CA LEU A 27 6.27 1.73 -17.15
C LEU A 27 7.51 0.85 -17.34
N ALA A 28 8.15 0.43 -16.25
CA ALA A 28 9.43 -0.29 -16.29
C ALA A 28 9.40 -1.66 -15.59
N GLY A 29 8.26 -2.07 -15.03
CA GLY A 29 8.11 -3.37 -14.35
C GLY A 29 8.90 -3.50 -13.06
N TYR A 30 9.39 -2.39 -12.49
CA TYR A 30 10.03 -2.38 -11.18
C TYR A 30 8.99 -2.62 -10.09
N ASP A 31 9.22 -3.54 -9.17
CA ASP A 31 8.30 -3.78 -8.06
C ASP A 31 8.72 -2.99 -6.81
N PRO A 32 8.03 -1.89 -6.46
CA PRO A 32 8.34 -1.11 -5.27
C PRO A 32 7.73 -1.71 -3.99
N PHE A 33 6.92 -2.77 -4.07
CA PHE A 33 6.24 -3.37 -2.91
C PHE A 33 7.01 -4.53 -2.30
N ILE A 34 8.18 -4.87 -2.87
CA ILE A 34 9.10 -5.86 -2.30
C ILE A 34 10.09 -5.13 -1.39
N PRO A 35 10.24 -5.54 -0.12
CA PRO A 35 11.27 -5.02 0.76
C PRO A 35 12.65 -5.29 0.16
N VAL A 36 13.40 -4.23 -0.15
CA VAL A 36 14.78 -4.36 -0.61
C VAL A 36 15.69 -4.39 0.62
N GLY A 37 16.47 -5.45 0.76
CA GLY A 37 17.50 -5.53 1.80
C GLY A 37 18.46 -4.35 1.69
N HIS A 38 18.69 -3.64 2.79
CA HIS A 38 19.66 -2.56 2.83
C HIS A 38 21.07 -3.14 2.83
N THR A 39 21.84 -2.88 1.77
CA THR A 39 23.29 -3.10 1.78
C THR A 39 23.96 -2.02 2.62
N GLU A 40 24.88 -2.42 3.51
CA GLU A 40 25.64 -1.49 4.34
C GLU A 40 26.38 -0.48 3.45
N GLY A 41 26.10 0.81 3.63
CA GLY A 41 26.76 1.90 2.90
C GLY A 41 25.88 2.67 1.91
N GLU A 42 24.68 2.18 1.56
CA GLU A 42 23.74 2.98 0.77
C GLU A 42 23.02 4.02 1.65
N GLU A 43 23.00 5.28 1.23
CA GLU A 43 22.18 6.32 1.86
C GLU A 43 20.74 5.83 2.01
N LYS A 44 20.24 5.79 3.25
CA LYS A 44 18.91 5.30 3.66
C LYS A 44 17.80 6.07 2.94
N SER A 45 17.51 5.66 1.73
CA SER A 45 16.41 6.17 0.92
C SER A 45 15.36 5.09 0.92
N ARG A 46 14.12 5.43 1.26
CA ARG A 46 13.01 4.47 1.17
C ARG A 46 12.82 4.08 -0.30
N LYS A 47 13.12 2.81 -0.62
CA LYS A 47 12.88 2.18 -1.93
C LYS A 47 11.61 1.32 -1.95
N HIS A 48 11.09 1.01 -0.76
CA HIS A 48 9.95 0.13 -0.52
C HIS A 48 8.68 0.93 -0.19
N ILE A 49 7.56 0.52 -0.78
CA ILE A 49 6.21 0.99 -0.47
C ILE A 49 5.51 -0.15 0.25
N GLY A 50 5.28 0.00 1.56
CA GLY A 50 4.40 -0.92 2.29
C GLY A 50 2.94 -0.69 1.88
N LEU A 51 2.48 0.56 2.02
CA LEU A 51 1.20 1.06 1.51
C LEU A 51 1.41 2.41 0.81
N VAL A 52 0.56 2.70 -0.16
CA VAL A 52 0.56 3.97 -0.90
C VAL A 52 0.11 5.10 0.02
N HIS A 53 0.94 6.12 0.18
CA HIS A 53 0.63 7.28 1.00
C HIS A 53 -0.42 8.15 0.32
N SER A 54 -1.62 8.17 0.89
CA SER A 54 -2.77 8.96 0.40
C SER A 54 -2.63 10.47 0.62
N GLY A 55 -1.67 10.91 1.45
CA GLY A 55 -1.50 12.33 1.81
C GLY A 55 -2.51 12.83 2.84
N SER A 56 -3.37 11.94 3.32
CA SER A 56 -4.52 12.22 4.19
C SER A 56 -4.14 12.43 5.66
N HIS A 57 -2.87 12.67 5.98
CA HIS A 57 -2.41 12.88 7.35
C HIS A 57 -3.11 14.07 8.05
N LEU A 58 -3.68 14.99 7.27
CA LEU A 58 -4.52 16.10 7.73
C LEU A 58 -6.00 15.71 7.95
N LEU A 59 -6.51 14.69 7.26
CA LEU A 59 -7.89 14.18 7.39
C LEU A 59 -8.02 13.13 8.51
N ASN A 60 -6.96 12.37 8.79
CA ASN A 60 -6.92 11.36 9.85
C ASN A 60 -7.10 11.90 11.29
N ARG A 61 -7.09 13.23 11.50
CA ARG A 61 -7.35 13.82 12.83
C ARG A 61 -8.84 13.85 13.21
N VAL A 62 -9.74 13.76 12.24
CA VAL A 62 -11.18 13.96 12.48
C VAL A 62 -11.89 12.66 12.82
N ASP A 63 -11.40 11.52 12.31
CA ASP A 63 -12.06 10.24 12.49
C ASP A 63 -11.05 9.25 13.07
N GLY A 64 -11.45 8.45 14.07
CA GLY A 64 -10.65 7.38 14.70
C GLY A 64 -10.27 6.20 13.77
N LEU A 65 -9.95 6.51 12.52
CA LEU A 65 -9.63 5.62 11.39
C LEU A 65 -8.15 5.20 11.35
N SER A 66 -7.34 5.57 12.34
CA SER A 66 -6.03 4.95 12.52
C SER A 66 -6.22 3.52 13.04
N GLY A 67 -5.66 2.52 12.35
CA GLY A 67 -5.61 1.14 12.85
C GLY A 67 -4.74 1.04 14.10
N THR A 68 -4.98 0.05 14.95
CA THR A 68 -4.11 -0.29 16.10
C THR A 68 -2.71 -0.77 15.68
N ALA A 69 -2.53 -1.04 14.39
CA ALA A 69 -1.31 -1.57 13.80
C ALA A 69 -0.46 -0.53 13.07
N GLY A 70 -0.73 0.76 13.28
CA GLY A 70 0.16 1.84 12.80
C GLY A 70 0.03 2.18 11.31
N PHE A 71 -0.96 1.65 10.59
CA PHE A 71 -1.28 2.08 9.23
C PHE A 71 -2.59 2.87 9.16
N SER A 72 -2.71 3.72 8.14
CA SER A 72 -3.93 4.48 7.86
C SER A 72 -4.84 3.75 6.89
N PHE A 73 -6.15 3.73 7.18
CA PHE A 73 -7.15 3.19 6.26
C PHE A 73 -7.17 3.91 4.91
N THR A 74 -6.88 5.21 4.87
CA THR A 74 -6.81 5.94 3.60
C THR A 74 -5.63 5.48 2.75
N ASP A 75 -4.52 5.08 3.38
CA ASP A 75 -3.37 4.52 2.68
C ASP A 75 -3.66 3.10 2.17
N LEU A 76 -4.37 2.30 2.96
CA LEU A 76 -4.88 1.00 2.51
C LEU A 76 -5.81 1.16 1.30
N HIS A 77 -6.78 2.07 1.35
CA HIS A 77 -7.69 2.30 0.24
C HIS A 77 -7.00 2.86 -1.01
N ALA A 78 -6.01 3.75 -0.84
CA ALA A 78 -5.18 4.19 -1.96
C ALA A 78 -4.44 3.02 -2.61
N THR A 79 -3.95 2.09 -1.78
CA THR A 79 -3.29 0.85 -2.25
C THR A 79 -4.27 -0.09 -2.95
N ASP A 80 -5.48 -0.29 -2.42
CA ASP A 80 -6.55 -1.09 -3.04
C ASP A 80 -6.96 -0.54 -4.41
N ILE A 81 -7.10 0.78 -4.53
CA ILE A 81 -7.44 1.44 -5.80
C ILE A 81 -6.33 1.19 -6.83
N PHE A 82 -5.07 1.30 -6.41
CA PHE A 82 -3.93 1.04 -7.28
C PHE A 82 -3.87 -0.43 -7.71
N ASP A 83 -4.05 -1.37 -6.79
CA ASP A 83 -4.13 -2.81 -7.08
C ASP A 83 -5.22 -3.12 -8.11
N TYR A 84 -6.41 -2.56 -7.89
CA TYR A 84 -7.54 -2.73 -8.80
C TYR A 84 -7.24 -2.16 -10.19
N ALA A 85 -6.64 -0.97 -10.27
CA ALA A 85 -6.25 -0.36 -11.54
C ALA A 85 -5.21 -1.20 -12.30
N LEU A 86 -4.24 -1.77 -11.61
CA LEU A 86 -3.23 -2.67 -12.21
C LEU A 86 -3.88 -3.94 -12.77
N ARG A 87 -4.75 -4.60 -11.99
CA ARG A 87 -5.46 -5.80 -12.46
C ARG A 87 -6.36 -5.49 -13.65
N LEU A 88 -7.05 -4.35 -13.63
CA LEU A 88 -7.88 -3.91 -14.74
C LEU A 88 -7.05 -3.67 -16.02
N GLY A 89 -5.89 -3.03 -15.89
CA GLY A 89 -5.00 -2.74 -17.02
C GLY A 89 -4.28 -3.96 -17.59
N ASN A 90 -4.05 -5.00 -16.78
CA ASN A 90 -3.27 -6.19 -17.14
C ASN A 90 -4.13 -7.44 -17.35
N ASN A 91 -5.39 -7.32 -17.80
CA ASN A 91 -6.31 -8.45 -18.05
C ASN A 91 -6.46 -9.40 -16.83
N ASN A 92 -6.52 -8.85 -15.61
CA ASN A 92 -6.59 -9.61 -14.35
C ASN A 92 -5.37 -10.51 -14.06
N VAL A 93 -4.21 -10.26 -14.68
CA VAL A 93 -2.94 -10.91 -14.29
C VAL A 93 -2.52 -10.43 -12.88
N ASP A 94 -1.79 -11.30 -12.16
CA ASP A 94 -1.31 -11.07 -10.80
C ASP A 94 -0.63 -9.71 -10.62
N SER A 95 -1.15 -8.96 -9.65
CA SER A 95 -0.60 -7.68 -9.23
C SER A 95 0.66 -7.88 -8.38
N PRO A 96 1.66 -6.99 -8.45
CA PRO A 96 2.81 -6.97 -7.53
C PRO A 96 2.39 -6.97 -6.05
N LEU A 97 1.25 -6.34 -5.75
CA LEU A 97 0.69 -6.27 -4.40
C LEU A 97 0.21 -7.62 -3.87
N ALA A 98 -0.09 -8.61 -4.72
CA ALA A 98 -0.45 -9.95 -4.29
C ALA A 98 0.65 -10.60 -3.43
N LYS A 99 1.92 -10.22 -3.65
CA LYS A 99 3.09 -10.74 -2.92
C LYS A 99 3.55 -9.83 -1.77
N SER A 100 2.94 -8.65 -1.60
CA SER A 100 3.32 -7.69 -0.56
C SER A 100 2.81 -8.11 0.81
N SER A 101 3.71 -8.43 1.73
CA SER A 101 3.38 -8.80 3.10
C SER A 101 2.67 -7.67 3.84
N ASP A 102 3.12 -6.43 3.63
CA ASP A 102 2.57 -5.25 4.30
C ASP A 102 1.12 -5.00 3.85
N TYR A 103 0.85 -5.19 2.57
CA TYR A 103 -0.49 -5.07 2.01
C TYR A 103 -1.43 -6.15 2.54
N GLN A 104 -1.02 -7.42 2.54
CA GLN A 104 -1.87 -8.51 3.05
C GLN A 104 -2.15 -8.34 4.56
N LEU A 105 -1.13 -7.96 5.34
CA LEU A 105 -1.30 -7.72 6.78
C LEU A 105 -2.30 -6.58 7.04
N ALA A 106 -2.18 -5.47 6.32
CA ALA A 106 -3.10 -4.34 6.44
C ALA A 106 -4.54 -4.71 6.09
N ARG A 107 -4.75 -5.55 5.06
CA ARG A 107 -6.10 -6.06 4.70
C ARG A 107 -6.69 -6.95 5.77
N ILE A 108 -5.90 -7.84 6.37
CA ILE A 108 -6.33 -8.70 7.48
C ILE A 108 -6.75 -7.84 8.68
N GLU A 109 -5.96 -6.83 9.04
CA GLU A 109 -6.25 -5.96 10.17
C GLU A 109 -7.45 -5.05 9.91
N TYR A 110 -7.60 -4.58 8.68
CA TYR A 110 -8.81 -3.88 8.23
C TYR A 110 -10.05 -4.76 8.37
N ALA A 111 -9.99 -6.01 7.90
CA ALA A 111 -11.10 -6.95 8.00
C ALA A 111 -11.46 -7.29 9.47
N LYS A 112 -10.45 -7.47 10.34
CA LYS A 112 -10.65 -7.63 11.79
C LYS A 112 -11.37 -6.42 12.39
N LYS A 113 -10.91 -5.20 12.08
CA LYS A 113 -11.54 -3.98 12.59
C LYS A 113 -12.95 -3.81 12.02
N LEU A 114 -13.18 -4.12 10.75
CA LEU A 114 -14.50 -4.11 10.14
C LEU A 114 -15.46 -5.10 10.82
N SER A 115 -14.99 -6.32 11.14
CA SER A 115 -15.79 -7.33 11.86
C SER A 115 -16.18 -6.92 13.28
N SER A 116 -15.40 -6.02 13.89
CA SER A 116 -15.71 -5.48 15.23
C SER A 116 -16.86 -4.46 15.22
N TYR A 117 -17.13 -3.85 14.07
CA TYR A 117 -18.34 -3.05 13.86
C TYR A 117 -19.48 -4.01 13.48
N GLY A 118 -20.40 -4.25 14.42
CA GLY A 118 -21.53 -5.17 14.20
C GLY A 118 -22.31 -4.82 12.93
N GLY A 119 -22.57 -5.82 12.09
CA GLY A 119 -23.28 -5.67 10.80
C GLY A 119 -22.42 -5.86 9.54
N PHE A 120 -21.08 -5.86 9.65
CA PHE A 120 -20.17 -6.01 8.50
C PHE A 120 -19.45 -7.36 8.43
N ALA A 121 -19.97 -8.39 9.11
CA ALA A 121 -19.34 -9.72 9.12
C ALA A 121 -19.16 -10.31 7.71
N THR A 122 -20.14 -10.10 6.82
CA THR A 122 -20.09 -10.54 5.42
C THR A 122 -19.01 -9.84 4.61
N ASP A 123 -18.80 -8.53 4.79
CA ASP A 123 -17.76 -7.77 4.11
C ASP A 123 -16.35 -8.08 4.65
N ALA A 124 -16.25 -8.36 5.96
CA ALA A 124 -15.02 -8.87 6.55
C ALA A 124 -14.66 -10.26 5.96
N PHE A 125 -15.63 -11.17 5.86
CA PHE A 125 -15.43 -12.49 5.25
C PHE A 125 -15.01 -12.40 3.79
N ARG A 126 -15.57 -11.48 2.99
CA ARG A 126 -15.17 -11.31 1.59
C ARG A 126 -13.72 -10.82 1.45
N ASN A 127 -13.27 -9.94 2.34
CA ASN A 127 -11.87 -9.51 2.37
C ASN A 127 -10.92 -10.64 2.78
N PHE A 128 -11.33 -11.50 3.71
CA PHE A 128 -10.59 -12.70 4.11
C PHE A 128 -10.60 -13.81 3.05
N ALA A 129 -11.70 -14.03 2.33
CA ALA A 129 -11.86 -15.16 1.41
C ALA A 129 -11.06 -15.03 0.11
N VAL A 130 -10.56 -13.84 -0.23
CA VAL A 130 -9.63 -13.63 -1.36
C VAL A 130 -8.28 -14.36 -1.14
N GLU A 131 -7.94 -14.75 0.09
CA GLU A 131 -6.72 -15.51 0.40
C GLU A 131 -6.83 -17.04 0.18
N ARG A 132 -7.99 -17.56 -0.27
CA ARG A 132 -8.21 -19.03 -0.41
C ARG A 132 -8.71 -19.49 -1.78
N GLY A 133 -8.62 -18.65 -2.82
CA GLY A 133 -8.99 -18.98 -4.20
C GLY A 133 -7.77 -19.24 -5.06
#